data_AF-A0A7C2ANX6-F1
#
_entry.id   AF-A0A7C2ANX6-F1
#
_cell.length_a   1.000
_cell.length_b   1.000
_cell.length_c   1.000
_cell.angle_alpha   90.00
_cell.angle_beta   90.00
_cell.angle_gamma   90.00
#
_symmetry.space_group_name_H-M   'P 1'
#
loop_
_entity.id
_entity.type
_entity.pdbx_description
1 polymer ?
#
loop_
_entity_poly.entity_id
_entity_poly.type
_entity_poly.pdbx_seq_one_letter_code
_entity_poly.pdbx_strand_id
1 'polypeptide(L)' 'MKHYTSLESEKELDEWLLAQLEMAGKKARIDFEAPDKIVVIEMVQNECGVGLITKEMKERFTFIKIK' A
#
# COMPACT_ATOMS: atom_id res chain seq x y z
N MET A 1 13.77 16.91 13.48
CA MET A 1 13.16 16.18 12.34
C MET A 1 13.19 14.71 12.71
N LYS A 2 12.03 14.05 12.84
CA LYS A 2 12.01 12.59 13.04
C LYS A 2 12.48 11.93 11.75
N HIS A 3 13.56 11.16 11.79
CA HIS A 3 13.89 10.24 10.73
C HIS A 3 13.06 8.99 10.96
N TYR A 4 12.04 8.78 10.13
CA TYR A 4 11.28 7.54 10.13
C TYR A 4 12.07 6.47 9.36
N THR A 5 12.12 5.27 9.92
CA THR A 5 12.51 4.09 9.14
C THR A 5 11.36 3.70 8.22
N SER A 6 11.65 3.08 7.07
CA SER A 6 10.59 2.67 6.12
C SER A 6 9.53 1.81 6.79
N LEU A 7 9.94 0.89 7.67
CA LEU A 7 9.02 -0.02 8.36
C LEU A 7 8.08 0.67 9.35
N GLU A 8 8.55 1.68 10.09
CA GLU A 8 7.67 2.44 11.00
C GLU A 8 6.63 3.25 10.20
N SER A 9 7.06 3.87 9.11
CA SER A 9 6.15 4.58 8.21
C SER A 9 5.15 3.64 7.52
N GLU A 10 5.58 2.45 7.10
CA GLU A 10 4.70 1.42 6.53
C GLU A 10 3.61 1.01 7.53
N LYS A 11 3.98 0.74 8.79
CA LYS A 11 3.01 0.39 9.84
C LYS A 11 2.02 1.51 10.15
N GLU A 12 2.50 2.75 10.27
CA GLU A 12 1.64 3.91 10.52
C GLU A 12 0.65 4.11 9.35
N LEU A 13 1.11 3.90 8.12
CA LEU A 13 0.27 3.94 6.93
C LEU A 13 -0.77 2.81 6.91
N ASP A 14 -0.38 1.59 7.26
CA ASP A 14 -1.31 0.45 7.36
C ASP A 14 -2.44 0.72 8.34
N GLU A 15 -2.10 1.18 9.56
CA GLU A 15 -3.06 1.52 10.61
C GLU A 15 -4.00 2.65 10.16
N TRP A 16 -3.43 3.70 9.58
CA TRP A 16 -4.21 4.83 9.08
C TRP A 16 -5.17 4.40 7.97
N LEU A 17 -4.72 3.59 7.01
CA LEU A 17 -5.53 3.14 5.88
C LEU A 17 -6.69 2.26 6.33
N LEU A 18 -6.44 1.33 7.26
CA LEU A 18 -7.49 0.48 7.84
C LEU A 18 -8.55 1.31 8.56
N ALA A 19 -8.15 2.31 9.36
CA ALA A 19 -9.08 3.20 10.04
C ALA A 19 -9.93 4.00 9.05
N GLN A 20 -9.33 4.54 7.98
CA GLN A 20 -10.09 5.26 6.94
C GLN A 20 -11.11 4.35 6.23
N LEU A 21 -10.73 3.10 5.93
CA LEU A 21 -11.63 2.14 5.30
C LEU A 21 -12.79 1.76 6.24
N GLU A 22 -12.51 1.54 7.51
CA GLU A 22 -13.53 1.26 8.52
C GLU A 22 -14.53 2.41 8.67
N MET A 23 -14.03 3.66 8.75
CA MET A 23 -14.87 4.87 8.79
C MET A 23 -15.75 5.00 7.54
N ALA A 24 -15.28 4.53 6.38
CA ALA A 24 -16.05 4.48 5.14
C ALA A 24 -17.00 3.27 5.04
N GLY A 25 -17.14 2.47 6.11
CA GLY A 25 -17.98 1.26 6.13
C GLY A 25 -17.42 0.12 5.28
N LYS A 26 -16.12 0.14 4.98
CA LYS A 26 -15.41 -0.91 4.25
C LYS A 26 -14.59 -1.74 5.23
N LYS A 27 -14.55 -3.05 5.00
CA LYS A 27 -13.66 -3.96 5.74
C LYS A 27 -12.45 -4.29 4.88
N ALA A 28 -11.28 -4.26 5.50
CA ALA A 28 -10.01 -4.65 4.89
C ALA A 28 -9.10 -5.30 5.93
N ARG A 29 -8.04 -5.96 5.45
CA ARG A 29 -6.97 -6.53 6.27
C ARG A 29 -5.65 -6.40 5.52
N ILE A 30 -4.55 -6.37 6.25
CA ILE A 30 -3.22 -6.49 5.66
C ILE A 30 -2.96 -7.96 5.34
N ASP A 31 -2.49 -8.24 4.12
CA ASP A 31 -2.12 -9.57 3.64
C ASP A 31 -0.86 -9.45 2.78
N PHE A 32 0.26 -9.99 3.26
CA PHE A 32 1.53 -9.96 2.55
C PHE A 32 1.71 -11.14 1.58
N GLU A 33 0.86 -12.16 1.65
CA GLU A 33 0.98 -13.38 0.84
C GLU A 33 0.13 -13.29 -0.43
N ALA A 34 -1.13 -12.86 -0.29
CA ALA A 34 -2.09 -12.84 -1.38
C ALA A 34 -3.03 -11.61 -1.34
N PRO A 35 -2.50 -10.38 -1.46
CA PRO A 35 -3.31 -9.16 -1.45
C PRO A 35 -4.16 -9.02 -2.73
N ASP A 36 -5.41 -8.58 -2.56
CA ASP A 36 -6.27 -8.18 -3.69
C ASP A 36 -5.88 -6.82 -4.28
N LYS A 37 -5.24 -5.97 -3.46
CA LYS A 37 -4.79 -4.62 -3.80
C LYS A 37 -3.47 -4.33 -3.10
N ILE A 38 -2.53 -3.77 -3.83
CA ILE A 38 -1.22 -3.34 -3.33
C ILE A 38 -1.16 -1.83 -3.48
N VAL A 39 -0.94 -1.14 -2.38
CA VAL A 39 -0.64 0.29 -2.37
C VAL A 39 0.87 0.44 -2.46
N VAL A 40 1.35 1.13 -3.49
CA VAL A 40 2.78 1.38 -3.70
C VAL A 40 3.06 2.84 -3.37
N ILE A 41 4.03 3.07 -2.50
CA ILE A 41 4.53 4.40 -2.16
C ILE A 41 5.94 4.51 -2.73
N GLU A 42 6.17 5.55 -3.54
CA GLU A 42 7.49 5.84 -4.10
C GLU A 42 7.90 7.26 -3.73
N MET A 43 9.07 7.40 -3.12
CA MET A 43 9.64 8.70 -2.77
C MET A 43 10.71 9.07 -3.79
N VAL A 44 10.55 10.20 -4.47
CA VAL A 44 11.56 10.76 -5.38
C VAL A 44 11.89 12.17 -4.91
N GLN A 45 13.08 12.35 -4.36
CA GLN A 45 13.50 13.61 -3.73
C GLN A 45 12.49 14.06 -2.64
N ASN A 46 11.81 15.18 -2.88
CA ASN A 46 10.80 15.79 -2.00
C ASN A 46 9.36 15.50 -2.46
N GLU A 47 9.19 14.60 -3.43
CA GLU A 47 7.89 14.20 -3.95
C GLU A 47 7.55 12.76 -3.54
N CYS A 48 6.25 12.48 -3.45
CA CYS A 48 5.70 11.18 -3.11
C CYS A 48 4.65 10.78 -4.16
N GLY A 49 4.90 9.65 -4.83
CA GLY A 49 3.95 8.98 -5.70
C GLY A 49 3.18 7.92 -4.94
N VAL A 50 1.87 7.83 -5.20
CA VAL A 50 1.00 6.78 -4.67
C VAL A 50 0.39 6.03 -5.86
N GLY A 51 0.64 4.72 -5.91
CA GLY A 51 0.10 3.81 -6.91
C GLY A 51 -0.83 2.77 -6.29
N LEU A 52 -1.81 2.30 -7.06
CA LEU A 52 -2.67 1.17 -6.70
C LEU A 52 -2.54 0.09 -7.77
N ILE A 53 -2.12 -1.11 -7.36
CA ILE A 53 -2.06 -2.27 -8.22
C ILE A 53 -3.10 -3.27 -7.74
N THR A 54 -4.04 -3.62 -8.62
CA THR A 54 -5.08 -4.59 -8.31
C THR A 54 -4.68 -5.99 -8.76
N LYS A 55 -5.35 -6.99 -8.19
CA LYS A 55 -5.22 -8.39 -8.62
C LYS A 55 -5.48 -8.56 -10.12
N GLU A 56 -6.51 -7.90 -10.66
CA GLU A 56 -6.85 -7.94 -12.09
C GLU A 56 -5.72 -7.35 -12.95
N MET A 57 -5.05 -6.30 -12.48
CA MET A 57 -3.87 -5.75 -13.17
C MET A 57 -2.72 -6.76 -13.18
N LYS A 58 -2.45 -7.45 -12.07
CA LYS A 58 -1.42 -8.50 -12.01
C LYS A 58 -1.72 -9.67 -12.95
N GLU A 59 -2.99 -10.07 -13.01
CA GLU A 59 -3.44 -11.15 -13.89
C GLU A 59 -3.34 -10.76 -15.37
N ARG A 60 -3.68 -9.51 -15.71
CA ARG A 60 -3.62 -8.99 -17.08
C ARG A 60 -2.19 -8.71 -17.56
N PHE A 61 -1.36 -8.17 -16.68
CA PHE A 61 -0.02 -7.68 -17.02
C PHE A 61 1.05 -8.55 -16.35
N THR A 62 1.51 -9.58 -17.04
CA THR A 62 2.47 -10.58 -16.52
C THR A 62 3.84 -10.02 -16.15
N PHE A 63 4.15 -8.78 -16.54
CA PHE A 63 5.38 -8.08 -16.16
C PHE A 63 5.29 -7.42 -14.78
N ILE A 64 4.10 -7.28 -14.18
CA ILE A 64 3.94 -6.77 -12.82
C ILE A 64 4.39 -7.86 -11.84
N LYS A 65 5.63 -7.75 -11.37
CA LYS A 65 6.25 -8.64 -10.39
C LYS A 65 6.48 -7.87 -9.09
N ILE A 66 5.51 -7.90 -8.20
CA ILE A 66 5.68 -7.39 -6.83
C ILE A 66 6.07 -8.58 -5.96
N LYS A 67 7.21 -8.45 -5.29
CA LYS A 67 7.70 -9.39 -4.28
C LYS A 67 7.23 -8.96 -2.90
#